data_AF-A0AAW4VLB2-F1
#
_entry.id   AF-A0AAW4VLB2-F1
#
_cell.length_a   1.000
_cell.length_b   1.000
_cell.length_c   1.000
_cell.angle_alpha   90.00
_cell.angle_beta   90.00
_cell.angle_gamma   90.00
#
_symmetry.space_group_name_H-M   'P 1'
#
loop_
_entity.id
_entity.type
_entity.pdbx_description
1 polymer ?
#
loop_
_entity_poly.entity_id
_entity_poly.type
_entity_poly.pdbx_seq_one_letter_code
_entity_poly.pdbx_strand_id
1 'polypeptide(L)' 'MSKKGTAEHGIGLSSVKSTLKKYKSEISFSEDKYWFTVLIVIDKYEYIH' A
#
# COMPACT_ATOMS: atom_id res chain seq x y z
N MET A 1 -3.49 28.00 -8.39
CA MET A 1 -4.13 26.66 -8.38
C MET A 1 -3.03 25.63 -8.59
N SER A 2 -2.72 24.83 -7.57
CA SER A 2 -1.66 23.81 -7.64
C SER A 2 -2.11 22.70 -8.60
N LYS A 3 -1.27 22.37 -9.60
CA LYS A 3 -1.54 21.32 -10.58
C LYS A 3 -1.58 19.98 -9.85
N LYS A 4 -2.75 19.31 -9.84
CA LYS A 4 -2.91 17.90 -9.46
C LYS A 4 -1.85 17.09 -10.20
N GLY A 5 -0.86 16.55 -9.48
CA GLY A 5 0.12 15.63 -10.03
C GLY A 5 -0.61 14.45 -10.67
N THR A 6 -0.21 14.15 -11.90
CA THR A 6 -0.76 13.13 -12.79
C THR A 6 -0.66 11.73 -12.17
N ALA A 7 -1.78 11.21 -11.67
CA ALA A 7 -1.96 9.82 -11.27
C ALA A 7 -2.27 8.93 -12.50
N GLU A 8 -1.47 9.04 -13.56
CA GLU A 8 -1.87 8.51 -14.88
C GLU A 8 -1.47 7.05 -15.12
N HIS A 9 -0.53 6.47 -14.36
CA HIS A 9 -0.08 5.08 -14.56
C HIS A 9 0.28 4.36 -13.25
N GLY A 10 -0.58 4.45 -12.23
CA GLY A 10 -0.39 3.73 -10.96
C GLY A 10 -1.30 2.50 -10.85
N ILE A 11 -0.79 1.38 -10.35
CA ILE A 11 -1.65 0.32 -9.79
C ILE A 11 -2.39 0.95 -8.62
N GLY A 12 -3.70 1.13 -8.76
CA GLY A 12 -4.51 1.78 -7.74
C GLY A 12 -4.37 1.10 -6.38
N LEU A 13 -4.44 1.88 -5.30
CA LEU A 13 -4.35 1.37 -3.93
C LEU A 13 -5.37 0.26 -3.64
N SER A 14 -6.50 0.25 -4.35
CA SER A 14 -7.49 -0.81 -4.34
C SER A 14 -6.91 -2.17 -4.76
N SER A 15 -6.11 -2.21 -5.82
CA SER A 15 -5.43 -3.42 -6.30
C SER A 15 -4.37 -3.90 -5.31
N VAL A 16 -3.60 -2.98 -4.73
CA VAL A 16 -2.60 -3.30 -3.68
C VAL A 16 -3.29 -3.91 -2.45
N LYS A 17 -4.39 -3.29 -1.98
CA LYS A 17 -5.22 -3.82 -0.89
C LYS A 17 -5.78 -5.21 -1.20
N SER A 18 -6.23 -5.44 -2.43
CA SER A 18 -6.78 -6.74 -2.85
C SER A 18 -5.72 -7.86 -2.82
N THR A 19 -4.51 -7.58 -3.33
CA THR A 19 -3.40 -8.55 -3.27
C THR A 19 -3.04 -8.88 -1.83
N LEU A 20 -2.91 -7.85 -0.98
CA LEU A 20 -2.48 -8.02 0.42
C LEU A 20 -3.54 -8.71 1.31
N LYS A 21 -4.83 -8.60 0.99
CA LYS A 21 -5.88 -9.41 1.64
C LYS A 21 -5.63 -10.91 1.54
N LYS A 22 -5.06 -11.40 0.43
CA LYS A 22 -4.76 -12.83 0.25
C LYS A 22 -3.78 -13.35 1.29
N TYR A 23 -2.90 -12.47 1.77
CA TYR A 23 -1.83 -12.81 2.70
C TYR A 23 -2.18 -12.46 4.16
N LYS A 24 -3.50 -12.31 4.47
CA LYS A 24 -3.98 -11.84 5.78
C LYS A 24 -3.23 -10.61 6.30
N SER A 25 -2.82 -9.73 5.38
CA SER A 25 -1.96 -8.60 5.69
C SER A 25 -2.75 -7.40 6.17
N GLU A 26 -2.13 -6.60 7.03
CA GLU A 26 -2.64 -5.30 7.47
C GLU A 26 -1.88 -4.18 6.76
N ILE A 27 -2.58 -3.11 6.39
CA ILE A 27 -1.98 -1.92 5.77
C ILE A 27 -2.43 -0.69 6.53
N SER A 28 -1.46 0.09 6.97
CA SER A 28 -1.67 1.38 7.64
C SER A 28 -0.99 2.50 6.88
N PHE A 29 -1.62 3.68 6.88
CA PHE A 29 -1.11 4.88 6.23
C PHE A 29 -0.99 5.98 7.28
N SER A 30 0.13 6.69 7.26
CA SER A 30 0.34 7.88 8.07
C SER A 30 0.91 8.97 7.19
N GLU A 31 0.44 10.20 7.36
CA GLU A 31 0.91 11.36 6.62
C GLU A 31 1.23 12.47 7.60
N ASP A 32 2.36 13.12 7.40
CA ASP A 32 2.77 14.36 8.05
C ASP A 32 3.22 15.36 6.97
N LYS A 33 3.45 16.61 7.37
CA LYS A 33 3.76 17.76 6.50
C LYS A 33 4.86 17.49 5.45
N TYR A 34 5.80 16.59 5.75
CA TYR A 34 6.94 16.30 4.89
C TYR A 34 7.00 14.84 4.41
N TRP A 35 6.19 13.95 5.00
CA TRP A 35 6.36 12.52 4.83
C TRP A 35 5.02 11.80 4.69
N PHE A 36 5.00 10.85 3.77
CA PHE A 36 3.95 9.85 3.68
C PHE A 36 4.56 8.50 3.98
N THR A 37 3.98 7.78 4.95
CA THR A 37 4.44 6.49 5.42
C THR A 37 3.38 5.43 5.13
N VAL A 38 3.83 4.30 4.58
CA VAL A 38 3.02 3.10 4.37
C VAL A 38 3.63 1.96 5.18
N LEU A 39 2.85 1.41 6.11
CA LEU A 39 3.21 0.22 6.87
C LEU A 39 2.40 -0.97 6.34
N ILE A 40 3.08 -2.03 5.94
CA ILE A 40 2.47 -3.28 5.50
C ILE A 40 2.96 -4.39 6.44
N VAL A 41 2.04 -5.01 7.17
CA VAL A 41 2.32 -6.17 8.02
C VAL A 41 1.79 -7.40 7.30
N ILE A 42 2.67 -8.35 7.00
CA ILE A 42 2.32 -9.60 6.32
C ILE A 42 2.63 -10.73 7.30
N ASP A 43 1.62 -11.56 7.58
CA ASP A 43 1.81 -12.73 8.41
C ASP A 43 2.76 -13.71 7.69
N LYS A 44 3.69 -14.31 8.43
CA LYS A 44 4.80 -15.06 7.85
C LYS A 44 4.25 -16.26 7.07
N TYR A 45 4.42 -16.26 5.75
CA TYR A 45 4.25 -17.47 4.96
C TYR A 45 5.44 -18.40 5.22
N GLU A 46 5.19 -19.60 5.74
CA GLU A 46 6.17 -20.67 5.67
C GLU A 46 6.41 -21.01 4.20
N TYR A 47 7.67 -20.88 3.76
CA TYR A 47 8.11 -21.39 2.47
C TYR A 47 8.14 -22.91 2.55
N ILE A 48 7.14 -23.57 1.98
CA ILE A 48 7.12 -25.02 1.83
C ILE A 48 7.83 -25.32 0.51
N HIS A 49 9.01 -25.97 0.59
CA HIS A 49 9.84 -26.34 -0.56
C HIS A 49 9.36 -27.64 -1.21
#